data_AF-A0A6B3ELF1-F1
#
_entry.id   AF-A0A6B3ELF1-F1
#
_cell.length_a   1.000
_cell.length_b   1.000
_cell.length_c   1.000
_cell.angle_alpha   90.00
_cell.angle_beta   90.00
_cell.angle_gamma   90.00
#
_symmetry.space_group_name_H-M   'P 1'
#
loop_
_entity.id
_entity.type
_entity.pdbx_description
1 polymer ?
#
loop_
_entity_poly.entity_id
_entity_poly.type
_entity_poly.pdbx_seq_one_letter_code
_entity_poly.pdbx_strand_id
1 'polypeptide(L)' 'MALFVIERGSTLPAARAWDLLTDWRRHGRVAPLTAVRVRSGPPGGGLGTVFVARTRIGRLGFDDPMEVTAWR' A
#
# COMPACT_ATOMS: atom_id res chain seq x y z
N MET A 1 12.32 -14.96 8.49
CA MET A 1 12.12 -13.59 8.00
C MET A 1 12.72 -12.65 9.03
N ALA A 2 13.50 -11.64 8.62
CA ALA A 2 14.05 -10.66 9.56
C ALA A 2 13.06 -9.52 9.75
N LEU A 3 12.84 -9.11 11.00
CA LEU A 3 12.06 -7.93 11.32
C LEU A 3 12.96 -6.70 11.19
N PHE A 4 12.59 -5.78 10.29
CA PHE A 4 13.20 -4.46 10.21
C PHE A 4 12.16 -3.42 10.58
N VAL A 5 12.57 -2.45 11.39
CA VAL A 5 11.73 -1.29 11.75
C VAL A 5 12.40 -0.06 11.17
N ILE A 6 11.64 0.71 10.38
CA ILE A 6 12.08 1.98 9.80
C ILE A 6 11.12 3.05 10.28
N GLU A 7 11.65 4.09 10.91
CA GLU A 7 10.86 5.22 11.40
C GLU A 7 11.21 6.49 10.64
N ARG A 8 10.19 7.26 10.25
CA ARG A 8 10.34 8.56 9.62
C ARG A 8 9.33 9.54 10.19
N GLY A 9 9.81 10.54 10.92
CA GLY A 9 8.98 11.63 11.43
C GLY A 9 8.43 12.51 10.31
N SER A 10 7.24 13.07 10.55
CA SER A 10 6.56 14.02 9.66
C SER A 10 5.86 15.09 10.50
N THR A 11 5.81 16.32 9.98
CA THR A 11 5.06 17.42 10.61
C THR A 11 3.59 17.44 10.20
N LEU A 12 3.16 16.52 9.33
CA LEU A 12 1.77 16.42 8.89
C LEU A 12 0.86 15.90 10.02
N PRO A 13 -0.38 16.39 10.12
CA PRO A 13 -1.41 15.76 10.94
C PRO A 13 -1.59 14.28 10.55
N ALA A 14 -1.84 13.42 11.54
CA ALA A 14 -1.93 11.96 11.34
C ALA A 14 -2.90 11.58 10.21
N ALA A 15 -4.09 12.20 10.16
CA ALA A 15 -5.06 11.96 9.09
C ALA A 15 -4.51 12.30 7.69
N ARG A 16 -3.79 13.41 7.56
CA ARG A 16 -3.21 13.80 6.27
C ARG A 16 -2.07 12.89 5.86
N ALA A 17 -1.24 12.46 6.82
CA ALA A 17 -0.19 11.48 6.57
C ALA A 17 -0.80 10.15 6.12
N TRP A 18 -1.88 9.71 6.76
CA TRP A 18 -2.62 8.51 6.41
C TRP A 18 -3.15 8.54 4.98
N ASP A 19 -3.86 9.60 4.60
CA ASP A 19 -4.39 9.75 3.24
C ASP A 19 -3.29 9.65 2.16
N LEU A 20 -2.11 10.20 2.46
CA LEU A 20 -0.97 10.15 1.54
C LEU A 20 -0.32 8.77 1.48
N LEU A 21 -0.17 8.10 2.63
CA LEU A 21 0.42 6.76 2.74
C LEU A 21 -0.51 5.66 2.24
N THR A 22 -1.82 5.92 2.16
CA THR A 22 -2.83 4.96 1.71
C THR A 22 -3.38 5.27 0.32
N ASP A 23 -2.76 6.21 -0.41
CA ASP A 23 -2.95 6.38 -1.86
C ASP A 23 -2.24 5.24 -2.61
N TRP A 24 -2.81 4.03 -2.50
CA TRP A 24 -2.21 2.78 -2.98
C TRP A 24 -1.86 2.84 -4.46
N ARG A 25 -2.72 3.45 -5.28
CA ARG A 25 -2.51 3.53 -6.74
C ARG A 25 -1.27 4.34 -7.07
N ARG A 26 -0.93 5.35 -6.26
CA ARG A 26 0.27 6.17 -6.44
C ARG A 26 1.55 5.40 -6.13
N HIS A 27 1.52 4.39 -5.27
CA HIS A 27 2.71 3.59 -4.92
C HIS A 27 3.33 2.90 -6.13
N GLY A 28 2.51 2.45 -7.09
CA GLY A 28 3.02 1.85 -8.33
C GLY A 28 3.86 2.80 -9.19
N ARG A 29 3.80 4.13 -8.97
CA ARG A 29 4.61 5.09 -9.73
C ARG A 29 6.09 5.08 -9.35
N VAL A 30 6.43 4.58 -8.17
CA VAL A 30 7.82 4.55 -7.65
C VAL A 30 8.40 3.13 -7.56
N ALA A 31 7.58 2.11 -7.79
CA ALA A 31 7.97 0.71 -7.82
C ALA A 31 8.05 0.23 -9.29
N PRO A 32 9.26 -0.02 -9.84
CA PRO A 32 9.42 -0.47 -11.22
C PRO A 32 8.63 -1.75 -11.48
N LEU A 33 7.92 -1.80 -12.62
CA LEU A 33 7.18 -2.98 -13.09
C LEU A 33 6.02 -3.43 -12.18
N THR A 34 5.66 -2.60 -11.18
CA THR A 34 4.62 -2.92 -10.20
C THR A 34 3.41 -2.01 -10.38
N ALA A 35 2.24 -2.61 -10.57
CA ALA A 35 0.96 -1.91 -10.53
C ALA A 35 0.22 -2.24 -9.23
N VAL A 36 -0.31 -1.23 -8.55
CA VAL A 36 -1.05 -1.40 -7.29
C VAL A 36 -2.53 -1.11 -7.52
N ARG A 37 -3.41 -1.99 -7.03
CA ARG A 37 -4.87 -1.86 -7.15
C ARG A 37 -5.56 -2.22 -5.84
N VAL A 38 -6.60 -1.48 -5.49
CA VAL A 38 -7.50 -1.85 -4.39
C VAL A 38 -8.41 -2.97 -4.89
N ARG A 39 -8.50 -4.05 -4.11
CA ARG A 39 -9.33 -5.22 -4.41
C ARG A 39 -10.69 -5.15 -3.70
N SER A 40 -10.69 -4.74 -2.43
CA SER A 40 -11.90 -4.62 -1.61
C SER A 40 -11.64 -3.71 -0.40
N GLY A 41 -12.70 -3.26 0.26
CA GLY A 41 -12.61 -2.44 1.46
C GLY A 41 -13.79 -1.46 1.59
N PRO A 42 -13.86 -0.70 2.68
CA PRO A 42 -14.84 0.35 2.85
C PRO A 42 -14.64 1.50 1.85
N PRO A 43 -15.71 2.27 1.53
CA PRO A 43 -15.58 3.49 0.74
C PRO A 43 -14.59 4.45 1.37
N GLY A 44 -13.65 4.97 0.57
CA GLY A 44 -12.59 5.86 1.05
C GLY A 44 -11.37 5.16 1.67
N GLY A 45 -11.37 3.83 1.78
CA GLY A 45 -10.26 3.06 2.33
C GLY A 45 -10.24 3.00 3.86
N GLY A 46 -9.09 2.63 4.44
CA GLY A 46 -8.94 2.41 5.89
C GLY A 46 -8.83 0.94 6.28
N LEU A 47 -9.17 0.62 7.53
CA LEU A 47 -9.16 -0.74 8.07
C LEU A 47 -9.96 -1.71 7.18
N GLY A 48 -9.42 -2.91 6.96
CA GLY A 48 -9.99 -3.93 6.09
C GLY A 48 -9.85 -3.63 4.59
N THR A 49 -9.14 -2.56 4.20
CA THR A 49 -8.78 -2.35 2.79
C THR A 49 -7.78 -3.42 2.38
N VAL A 50 -8.13 -4.17 1.34
CA VAL A 50 -7.26 -5.14 0.69
C VAL A 50 -6.78 -4.57 -0.63
N PHE A 51 -5.48 -4.50 -0.83
CA PHE A 51 -4.86 -4.07 -2.07
C PHE A 51 -3.83 -5.08 -2.53
N VAL A 52 -3.57 -5.11 -3.84
CA VAL A 52 -2.62 -6.03 -4.45
C VAL A 52 -1.56 -5.23 -5.18
N ALA A 53 -0.30 -5.48 -4.83
CA ALA A 53 0.84 -5.07 -5.64
C ALA A 53 1.15 -6.21 -6.63
N ARG A 54 0.95 -5.96 -7.92
CA ARG A 54 1.26 -6.94 -8.97
C ARG A 54 2.54 -6.54 -9.68
N THR A 55 3.56 -7.38 -9.61
CA THR A 55 4.85 -7.19 -10.29
C THR A 55 4.94 -8.13 -11.49
N ARG A 56 5.33 -7.61 -12.67
CA ARG A 56 5.28 -8.38 -13.92
C ARG A 56 6.39 -8.00 -14.91
N ILE A 57 6.99 -9.01 -15.55
CA ILE A 57 7.83 -8.87 -16.75
C ILE A 57 7.34 -9.87 -17.80
N GLY A 58 6.89 -9.38 -18.97
CA GLY A 58 6.41 -10.26 -20.03
C GLY A 58 5.21 -11.12 -19.58
N ARG A 59 5.33 -12.45 -19.62
CA ARG A 59 4.28 -13.38 -19.14
C ARG A 59 4.43 -13.78 -17.67
N LEU A 60 5.56 -13.45 -17.04
CA LEU A 60 5.86 -13.81 -15.66
C LEU A 60 5.41 -12.68 -14.72
N GLY A 61 4.80 -13.04 -13.61
CA GLY A 61 4.45 -12.09 -12.57
C GLY A 61 3.87 -12.77 -11.35
N PHE A 62 3.83 -12.02 -10.26
CA PHE A 62 3.26 -12.45 -9.00
C PHE A 62 2.39 -11.34 -8.41
N ASP A 63 1.41 -11.74 -7.61
CA ASP A 63 0.57 -10.86 -6.82
C ASP A 63 1.05 -10.91 -5.36
N ASP A 64 1.17 -9.74 -4.75
CA ASP A 64 1.45 -9.55 -3.33
C ASP A 64 0.23 -8.87 -2.67
N PRO A 65 -0.72 -9.67 -2.12
CA PRO A 65 -1.91 -9.14 -1.47
C PRO A 65 -1.62 -8.69 -0.03
N MET A 66 -2.07 -7.50 0.31
CA MET A 66 -1.93 -6.91 1.65
C MET A 66 -3.28 -6.41 2.16
N GLU A 67 -3.45 -6.49 3.48
CA GLU A 67 -4.63 -5.99 4.20
C GLU A 67 -4.22 -4.97 5.26
N VAL A 68 -4.97 -3.87 5.34
CA VAL A 68 -4.85 -2.90 6.43
C VAL A 68 -5.54 -3.45 7.67
N THR A 69 -4.79 -4.02 8.61
CA THR A 69 -5.34 -4.68 9.81
C THR A 69 -5.40 -3.77 11.04
N ALA A 70 -4.66 -2.66 11.06
CA ALA A 70 -4.62 -1.74 12.18
C ALA A 70 -4.38 -0.28 11.74
N TRP A 71 -4.96 0.64 12.50
CA TRP A 71 -4.72 2.08 12.46
C TRP A 71 -4.83 2.59 13.90
N ARG A 72 -3.82 3.31 14.37
CA ARG A 72 -3.71 3.83 15.73
C ARG A 72 -2.88 5.10 15.74
#